data_AF-A0A4Q5VLB0-F1
#
_entry.id   AF-A0A4Q5VLB0-F1
#
_cell.length_a   1.000
_cell.length_b   1.000
_cell.length_c   1.000
_cell.angle_alpha   90.00
_cell.angle_beta   90.00
_cell.angle_gamma   90.00
#
_symmetry.space_group_name_H-M   'P 1'
#
loop_
_entity.id
_entity.type
_entity.pdbx_description
1 polymer ?
#
loop_
_entity_poly.entity_id
_entity_poly.type
_entity_poly.pdbx_seq_one_letter_code
_entity_poly.pdbx_strand_id
1 'polypeptide(L)'
;MDKIQKQSALALLVEEFGDVTLSSDAYTLAEEDWYDTSHAHMDGQPRPCFNFDYPLSQWLADEEQELRSSHGWWREIEKEEAIEALQQQRKMRNMYPNWQDIPLDYLCAYYTGFTFSSSAGFYFYTPAVLMWMFQQDELNDCKRHYLETAFDSWVFNITNLSQHGDLDRKLKDFSDKQIHTLIVLLNQLSNPKNDLSEIVVSLTNYRNS
;
A
#
# COMPACT_ATOMS: atom_id res chain seq x y z
N MET A 1 17.38 13.24 11.69
CA MET A 1 18.26 12.14 11.27
C MET A 1 19.35 12.70 10.38
N ASP A 2 20.61 12.30 10.55
CA ASP A 2 21.70 12.82 9.71
C ASP A 2 21.74 12.16 8.32
N LYS A 3 22.53 12.74 7.41
CA LYS A 3 22.62 12.27 6.01
C LYS A 3 23.19 10.85 5.89
N ILE A 4 24.12 10.46 6.76
CA ILE A 4 24.79 9.15 6.71
C ILE A 4 23.79 8.07 7.13
N GLN A 5 23.04 8.31 8.20
CA GLN A 5 21.98 7.42 8.67
C GLN A 5 20.93 7.18 7.58
N LYS A 6 20.47 8.24 6.91
CA LYS A 6 19.53 8.13 5.79
C LYS A 6 20.07 7.28 4.64
N GLN A 7 21.31 7.54 4.22
CA GLN A 7 21.92 6.78 3.13
C GLN A 7 22.08 5.31 3.50
N SER A 8 22.45 5.01 4.74
CA SER A 8 22.52 3.64 5.25
C SER A 8 21.15 2.95 5.25
N ALA A 9 20.09 3.66 5.65
CA ALA A 9 18.73 3.13 5.67
C ALA A 9 18.21 2.82 4.26
N LEU A 10 18.42 3.75 3.32
CA LEU A 10 18.06 3.57 1.91
C LEU A 10 18.84 2.41 1.26
N ALA A 11 20.13 2.27 1.58
CA ALA A 11 20.93 1.15 1.09
C ALA A 11 20.40 -0.20 1.61
N LEU A 12 20.01 -0.26 2.89
CA LEU A 12 19.44 -1.45 3.50
C LEU A 12 18.08 -1.82 2.87
N LEU A 13 17.23 -0.83 2.55
CA LEU A 13 16.00 -1.06 1.79
C LEU A 13 16.28 -1.69 0.42
N VAL A 14 17.27 -1.16 -0.31
CA VAL A 14 17.64 -1.73 -1.62
C VAL A 14 18.26 -3.11 -1.51
N GLU A 15 19.08 -3.36 -0.49
CA GLU A 15 19.68 -4.67 -0.24
C GLU A 15 18.62 -5.75 0.02
N GLU A 16 17.62 -5.46 0.84
CA GLU A 16 16.64 -6.46 1.30
C GLU A 16 15.39 -6.55 0.44
N PHE A 17 15.02 -5.47 -0.24
CA PHE A 17 13.80 -5.39 -1.03
C PHE A 17 14.09 -5.16 -2.53
N GLY A 18 15.35 -5.13 -2.97
CA GLY A 18 15.73 -4.75 -4.33
C GLY A 18 15.03 -5.56 -5.44
N ASP A 19 14.72 -6.83 -5.17
CA ASP A 19 14.07 -7.75 -6.12
C ASP A 19 12.55 -7.85 -5.92
N VAL A 20 11.96 -6.99 -5.10
CA VAL A 20 10.53 -7.04 -4.79
C VAL A 20 9.71 -6.42 -5.92
N THR A 21 8.87 -7.25 -6.53
CA THR A 21 7.94 -6.88 -7.60
C THR A 21 6.51 -7.24 -7.21
N LEU A 22 5.53 -6.47 -7.67
CA LEU A 22 4.12 -6.85 -7.54
C LEU A 22 3.82 -7.99 -8.52
N SER A 23 3.27 -9.10 -8.02
CA SER A 23 2.86 -10.20 -8.88
C SER A 23 1.73 -9.76 -9.82
N SER A 24 1.66 -10.36 -11.01
CA SER A 24 0.68 -9.98 -12.04
C SER A 24 -0.78 -10.25 -11.65
N ASP A 25 -1.01 -11.04 -10.60
CA ASP A 25 -2.31 -11.41 -10.05
C ASP A 25 -2.68 -10.62 -8.78
N ALA A 26 -1.77 -9.79 -8.25
CA ALA A 26 -2.04 -8.92 -7.11
C ALA A 26 -2.72 -7.62 -7.56
N TYR A 27 -3.52 -7.05 -6.67
CA TYR A 27 -4.15 -5.75 -6.89
C TYR A 27 -3.15 -4.62 -6.66
N THR A 28 -3.25 -3.59 -7.51
CA THR A 28 -2.51 -2.34 -7.32
C THR A 28 -3.02 -1.58 -6.10
N LEU A 29 -2.20 -0.70 -5.52
CA LEU A 29 -2.64 0.14 -4.39
C LEU A 29 -3.88 0.97 -4.73
N ALA A 30 -4.01 1.45 -5.98
CA ALA A 30 -5.19 2.16 -6.44
C ALA A 30 -6.44 1.27 -6.48
N GLU A 31 -6.30 0.01 -6.91
CA GLU A 31 -7.40 -0.97 -6.81
C GLU A 31 -7.78 -1.30 -5.38
N GLU A 32 -6.80 -1.36 -4.47
CA GLU A 32 -7.01 -1.62 -3.04
C GLU A 32 -7.57 -0.38 -2.31
N ASP A 33 -7.34 0.83 -2.81
CA ASP A 33 -8.00 2.06 -2.32
C ASP A 33 -9.46 2.10 -2.80
N TRP A 34 -9.68 1.56 -4.01
CA TRP A 34 -10.98 1.29 -4.61
C TRP A 34 -11.50 -0.12 -4.28
N TYR A 35 -10.97 -0.76 -3.21
CA TYR A 35 -11.12 -2.19 -2.87
C TYR A 35 -12.56 -2.65 -2.83
N ASP A 36 -13.39 -1.80 -2.23
CA ASP A 36 -14.81 -1.98 -2.09
C ASP A 36 -15.42 -2.37 -3.45
N THR A 37 -15.01 -1.70 -4.52
CA THR A 37 -15.58 -1.83 -5.85
C THR A 37 -14.84 -2.87 -6.70
N SER A 38 -13.51 -2.93 -6.64
CA SER A 38 -12.67 -3.78 -7.48
C SER A 38 -12.73 -5.28 -7.11
N HIS A 39 -12.69 -5.64 -5.82
CA HIS A 39 -12.54 -7.04 -5.40
C HIS A 39 -13.82 -7.86 -5.53
N ALA A 40 -14.99 -7.23 -5.36
CA ALA A 40 -16.29 -7.90 -5.41
C ALA A 40 -16.54 -8.60 -6.76
N HIS A 41 -16.04 -8.01 -7.84
CA HIS A 41 -16.27 -8.49 -9.20
C HIS A 41 -15.13 -9.33 -9.75
N MET A 42 -13.88 -9.00 -9.44
CA MET A 42 -12.73 -9.70 -10.01
C MET A 42 -12.46 -11.06 -9.34
N ASP A 43 -12.72 -11.16 -8.03
CA ASP A 43 -12.54 -12.42 -7.29
C ASP A 43 -13.87 -13.12 -6.96
N GLY A 44 -15.00 -12.57 -7.41
CA GLY A 44 -16.34 -13.14 -7.17
C GLY A 44 -16.72 -13.23 -5.69
N GLN A 45 -16.10 -12.41 -4.84
CA GLN A 45 -16.35 -12.38 -3.40
C GLN A 45 -17.59 -11.50 -3.13
N PRO A 46 -18.68 -12.07 -2.60
CA PRO A 46 -19.87 -11.29 -2.33
C PRO A 46 -19.62 -10.26 -1.22
N ARG A 47 -20.03 -9.00 -1.43
CA ARG A 47 -20.16 -8.08 -0.30
C ARG A 47 -21.40 -8.43 0.55
N PRO A 48 -21.38 -8.15 1.87
CA PRO A 48 -22.58 -8.11 2.70
C PRO A 48 -23.61 -7.06 2.24
N CYS A 49 -23.20 -6.05 1.47
CA CYS A 49 -23.99 -4.90 1.04
C CYS A 49 -24.28 -4.84 -0.47
N PHE A 50 -23.85 -5.84 -1.26
CA PHE A 50 -24.21 -5.91 -2.68
C PHE A 50 -25.62 -6.49 -2.82
N ASN A 51 -26.48 -5.76 -3.53
CA ASN A 51 -27.73 -6.32 -3.98
C ASN A 51 -27.43 -7.28 -5.14
N PHE A 52 -27.50 -8.59 -4.89
CA PHE A 52 -27.24 -9.64 -5.89
C PHE A 52 -28.14 -9.53 -7.14
N ASP A 53 -29.24 -8.77 -7.06
CA ASP A 53 -30.15 -8.52 -8.18
C ASP A 53 -29.71 -7.35 -9.08
N TYR A 54 -28.61 -6.65 -8.77
CA TYR A 54 -28.10 -5.57 -9.60
C TYR A 54 -27.24 -6.13 -10.74
N PRO A 55 -27.65 -5.98 -12.03
CA PRO A 55 -26.98 -6.63 -13.14
C PRO A 55 -25.54 -6.14 -13.31
N LEU A 56 -24.60 -7.08 -13.50
CA LEU A 56 -23.17 -6.78 -13.72
C LEU A 56 -22.95 -5.71 -14.80
N SER A 57 -23.67 -5.79 -15.92
CA SER A 57 -23.54 -4.82 -17.01
C SER A 57 -23.98 -3.41 -16.63
N GLN A 58 -24.97 -3.29 -15.74
CA GLN A 58 -25.43 -1.99 -15.25
C GLN A 58 -24.41 -1.42 -14.26
N TRP A 59 -23.90 -2.25 -13.35
CA TRP A 59 -22.84 -1.85 -12.43
C TRP A 59 -21.58 -1.39 -13.15
N LEU A 60 -21.08 -2.16 -14.13
CA LEU A 60 -19.91 -1.77 -14.91
C LEU A 60 -20.10 -0.41 -15.59
N ALA A 61 -21.30 -0.13 -16.08
CA ALA A 61 -21.62 1.16 -16.71
C ALA A 61 -21.65 2.31 -15.68
N ASP A 62 -22.26 2.08 -14.52
CA ASP A 62 -22.36 3.08 -13.45
C ASP A 62 -20.97 3.37 -12.84
N GLU A 63 -20.14 2.35 -12.62
CA GLU A 63 -18.76 2.50 -12.17
C GLU A 63 -17.86 3.18 -13.20
N GLU A 64 -17.99 2.82 -14.48
CA GLU A 64 -17.26 3.52 -15.55
C GLU A 64 -17.67 5.00 -15.58
N GLN A 65 -18.96 5.29 -15.41
CA GLN A 65 -19.46 6.66 -15.33
C GLN A 65 -18.92 7.39 -14.08
N GLU A 66 -18.88 6.73 -12.93
CA GLU A 66 -18.30 7.28 -11.70
C GLU A 66 -16.80 7.60 -11.90
N LEU A 67 -16.02 6.64 -12.40
CA LEU A 67 -14.61 6.85 -12.71
C LEU A 67 -14.43 8.03 -13.66
N ARG A 68 -15.17 8.07 -14.77
CA ARG A 68 -15.11 9.16 -15.76
C ARG A 68 -15.47 10.52 -15.16
N SER A 69 -16.48 10.57 -14.29
CA SER A 69 -16.96 11.80 -13.64
C SER A 69 -16.18 12.19 -12.38
N SER A 70 -15.37 11.29 -11.82
CA SER A 70 -14.52 11.58 -10.67
C SER A 70 -13.50 12.66 -11.05
N HIS A 71 -13.49 13.75 -10.27
CA HIS A 71 -12.54 14.84 -10.44
C HIS A 71 -11.61 14.87 -9.23
N GLY A 72 -10.30 14.68 -9.47
CA GLY A 72 -9.25 14.91 -8.50
C GLY A 72 -8.97 13.79 -7.48
N TRP A 73 -9.82 12.76 -7.38
CA TRP A 73 -9.51 11.57 -6.57
C TRP A 73 -8.52 10.65 -7.30
N TRP A 74 -8.78 10.37 -8.58
CA TRP A 74 -7.87 9.58 -9.40
C TRP A 74 -6.85 10.46 -10.10
N ARG A 75 -5.61 9.98 -10.14
CA ARG A 75 -4.62 10.45 -11.12
C ARG A 75 -5.02 9.94 -12.50
N GLU A 76 -4.82 10.76 -13.53
CA GLU A 76 -5.35 10.46 -14.88
C GLU A 76 -4.83 9.14 -15.46
N ILE A 77 -3.55 8.82 -15.25
CA ILE A 77 -2.94 7.58 -15.75
C ILE A 77 -3.59 6.35 -15.09
N GLU A 78 -3.72 6.36 -13.76
CA GLU A 78 -4.39 5.31 -13.01
C GLU A 78 -5.89 5.22 -13.32
N LYS A 79 -6.55 6.34 -13.59
CA LYS A 79 -7.95 6.40 -14.02
C LYS A 79 -8.17 5.73 -15.37
N GLU A 80 -7.31 6.02 -16.35
CA GLU A 80 -7.39 5.41 -17.68
C GLU A 80 -7.21 3.88 -17.60
N GLU A 81 -6.23 3.42 -16.82
CA GLU A 81 -6.01 2.00 -16.58
C GLU A 81 -7.17 1.34 -15.82
N ALA A 82 -7.76 2.01 -14.83
CA ALA A 82 -8.94 1.51 -14.12
C ALA A 82 -10.14 1.32 -15.05
N ILE A 83 -10.40 2.29 -15.93
CA ILE A 83 -11.46 2.21 -16.94
C ILE A 83 -11.18 1.06 -17.91
N GLU A 84 -9.95 0.93 -18.41
CA GLU A 84 -9.57 -0.16 -19.32
C GLU A 84 -9.72 -1.53 -18.65
N ALA A 85 -9.24 -1.66 -17.41
CA ALA A 85 -9.32 -2.87 -16.61
C ALA A 85 -10.77 -3.30 -16.36
N LEU A 86 -11.64 -2.33 -16.05
CA LEU A 86 -13.08 -2.53 -15.87
C LEU A 86 -13.76 -3.04 -17.15
N GLN A 87 -13.50 -2.38 -18.28
CA GLN A 87 -14.05 -2.75 -19.59
C GLN A 87 -13.60 -4.15 -20.04
N GLN A 88 -12.37 -4.52 -19.70
CA GLN A 88 -11.78 -5.81 -20.03
C GLN A 88 -12.00 -6.88 -18.96
N GLN A 89 -12.65 -6.53 -17.83
CA GLN A 89 -12.88 -7.42 -16.69
C GLN A 89 -11.61 -8.12 -16.19
N ARG A 90 -10.55 -7.33 -16.01
CA ARG A 90 -9.24 -7.78 -15.53
C ARG A 90 -8.73 -6.87 -14.42
N LYS A 91 -7.73 -7.34 -13.66
CA LYS A 91 -7.01 -6.49 -12.69
C LYS A 91 -6.28 -5.37 -13.42
N MET A 92 -6.12 -4.23 -12.75
CA MET A 92 -5.29 -3.14 -13.24
C MET A 92 -3.85 -3.64 -13.37
N ARG A 93 -3.18 -3.25 -14.43
CA ARG A 93 -1.76 -3.52 -14.61
C ARG A 93 -0.99 -2.64 -13.64
N ASN A 94 -0.06 -3.25 -12.92
CA ASN A 94 0.93 -2.49 -12.19
C ASN A 94 1.83 -1.73 -13.18
N MET A 95 1.82 -0.40 -13.09
CA MET A 95 2.59 0.47 -13.96
C MET A 95 4.03 0.69 -13.47
N TYR A 96 4.35 0.21 -12.25
CA TYR A 96 5.65 0.39 -11.61
C TYR A 96 6.36 -0.98 -11.51
N PRO A 97 7.32 -1.28 -12.39
CA PRO A 97 7.99 -2.58 -12.39
C PRO A 97 8.69 -2.88 -11.04
N ASN A 98 9.20 -1.85 -10.38
CA ASN A 98 9.86 -1.93 -9.08
C ASN A 98 9.29 -0.90 -8.12
N TRP A 99 9.43 -1.17 -6.82
CA TRP A 99 8.91 -0.28 -5.77
C TRP A 99 9.63 1.09 -5.72
N GLN A 100 10.90 1.16 -6.16
CA GLN A 100 11.67 2.41 -6.21
C GLN A 100 11.08 3.41 -7.21
N ASP A 101 10.35 2.92 -8.21
CA ASP A 101 9.77 3.74 -9.28
C ASP A 101 8.43 4.37 -8.87
N ILE A 102 7.90 4.02 -7.70
CA ILE A 102 6.59 4.48 -7.23
C ILE A 102 6.71 5.95 -6.78
N PRO A 103 6.01 6.87 -7.45
CA PRO A 103 6.08 8.29 -7.09
C PRO A 103 5.34 8.54 -5.79
N LEU A 104 5.83 9.50 -5.00
CA LEU A 104 5.18 9.92 -3.75
C LEU A 104 3.69 10.23 -3.97
N ASP A 105 3.39 10.97 -5.04
CA ASP A 105 2.04 11.42 -5.34
C ASP A 105 1.08 10.23 -5.62
N TYR A 106 1.59 9.04 -5.98
CA TYR A 106 0.79 7.80 -6.05
C TYR A 106 0.43 7.27 -4.65
N LEU A 107 1.43 7.10 -3.78
CA LEU A 107 1.21 6.61 -2.41
C LEU A 107 0.29 7.53 -1.62
N CYS A 108 0.42 8.83 -1.83
CA CYS A 108 -0.42 9.86 -1.22
C CYS A 108 -1.84 9.92 -1.79
N ALA A 109 -2.06 9.55 -3.05
CA ALA A 109 -3.40 9.54 -3.63
C ALA A 109 -4.21 8.31 -3.16
N TYR A 110 -3.54 7.18 -2.96
CA TYR A 110 -4.17 5.88 -2.72
C TYR A 110 -3.85 5.29 -1.35
N TYR A 111 -3.67 6.15 -0.34
CA TYR A 111 -3.16 5.72 0.96
C TYR A 111 -4.12 4.78 1.71
N THR A 112 -5.43 4.86 1.48
CA THR A 112 -6.38 3.99 2.20
C THR A 112 -6.26 2.54 1.73
N GLY A 113 -5.76 2.33 0.50
CA GLY A 113 -5.44 1.02 -0.05
C GLY A 113 -4.43 0.21 0.77
N PHE A 114 -3.60 0.84 1.62
CA PHE A 114 -2.77 0.08 2.55
C PHE A 114 -3.61 -0.78 3.50
N THR A 115 -4.76 -0.30 3.96
CA THR A 115 -5.65 -1.02 4.87
C THR A 115 -6.13 -2.33 4.24
N PHE A 116 -6.52 -2.28 2.98
CA PHE A 116 -7.17 -3.39 2.30
C PHE A 116 -6.20 -4.32 1.58
N SER A 117 -4.98 -3.83 1.31
CA SER A 117 -3.92 -4.54 0.59
C SER A 117 -3.84 -6.04 0.87
N SER A 118 -3.77 -6.85 -0.16
CA SER A 118 -3.29 -8.22 -0.05
C SER A 118 -1.87 -8.28 0.56
N SER A 119 -1.43 -9.44 1.02
CA SER A 119 -0.05 -9.61 1.53
C SER A 119 0.99 -9.21 0.46
N ALA A 120 0.77 -9.60 -0.80
CA ALA A 120 1.65 -9.27 -1.92
C ALA A 120 1.70 -7.76 -2.19
N GLY A 121 0.54 -7.09 -2.19
CA GLY A 121 0.46 -5.63 -2.30
C GLY A 121 1.18 -4.94 -1.15
N PHE A 122 0.90 -5.36 0.09
CA PHE A 122 1.55 -4.79 1.27
C PHE A 122 3.07 -4.97 1.23
N TYR A 123 3.54 -6.16 0.86
CA TYR A 123 4.95 -6.47 0.67
C TYR A 123 5.62 -5.57 -0.37
N PHE A 124 4.98 -5.36 -1.52
CA PHE A 124 5.51 -4.51 -2.59
C PHE A 124 5.55 -3.02 -2.22
N TYR A 125 4.50 -2.48 -1.59
CA TYR A 125 4.41 -1.05 -1.30
C TYR A 125 5.14 -0.62 -0.01
N THR A 126 5.45 -1.56 0.89
CA THR A 126 6.18 -1.28 2.15
C THR A 126 7.54 -0.59 1.95
N PRO A 127 8.47 -1.09 1.12
CA PRO A 127 9.75 -0.41 0.93
C PRO A 127 9.62 0.98 0.29
N ALA A 128 8.60 1.20 -0.55
CA ALA A 128 8.34 2.50 -1.17
C ALA A 128 7.92 3.57 -0.15
N VAL A 129 6.97 3.26 0.75
CA VAL A 129 6.56 4.22 1.78
C VAL A 129 7.71 4.54 2.75
N LEU A 130 8.50 3.53 3.13
CA LEU A 130 9.69 3.74 3.98
C LEU A 130 10.75 4.61 3.29
N MET A 131 11.04 4.36 2.01
CA MET A 131 11.97 5.18 1.23
C MET A 131 11.59 6.67 1.28
N TRP A 132 10.32 6.99 1.03
CA TRP A 132 9.83 8.36 1.09
C TRP A 132 9.90 8.95 2.51
N MET A 133 9.66 8.15 3.56
CA MET A 133 9.85 8.59 4.95
C MET A 133 11.30 8.97 5.26
N PHE A 134 12.29 8.25 4.71
CA PHE A 134 13.72 8.61 4.87
C PHE A 134 14.11 9.85 4.05
N GLN A 135 13.35 10.19 3.00
CA GLN A 135 13.55 11.33 2.11
C GLN A 135 12.67 12.55 2.43
N GLN A 136 11.84 12.49 3.48
CA GLN A 136 10.81 13.50 3.79
C GLN A 136 11.32 14.94 3.98
N ASP A 137 12.60 15.13 4.33
CA ASP A 137 13.20 16.46 4.51
C ASP A 137 13.40 17.21 3.17
N GLU A 138 13.32 16.49 2.05
CA GLU A 138 13.42 17.06 0.70
C GLU A 138 12.06 17.55 0.18
N LEU A 139 11.00 17.30 0.95
CA LEU A 139 9.62 17.62 0.58
C LEU A 139 9.18 18.98 1.16
N ASN A 140 8.29 19.65 0.44
CA ASN A 140 7.54 20.77 1.01
C ASN A 140 6.51 20.28 2.05
N ASP A 141 5.99 21.18 2.88
CA ASP A 141 5.11 20.81 3.99
C ASP A 141 3.82 20.11 3.54
N CYS A 142 3.28 20.49 2.37
CA CYS A 142 2.10 19.85 1.79
C CYS A 142 2.36 18.38 1.45
N LYS A 143 3.45 18.11 0.72
CA LYS A 143 3.87 16.74 0.37
C LYS A 143 4.24 15.91 1.60
N ARG A 144 4.85 16.53 2.62
CA ARG A 144 5.16 15.87 3.89
C ARG A 144 3.88 15.42 4.61
N HIS A 145 2.87 16.27 4.69
CA HIS A 145 1.60 15.92 5.34
C HIS A 145 0.89 14.72 4.68
N TYR A 146 0.86 14.68 3.35
CA TYR A 146 0.27 13.55 2.63
C TYR A 146 1.11 12.27 2.76
N LEU A 147 2.45 12.38 2.82
CA LEU A 147 3.32 11.25 3.11
C LEU A 147 3.06 10.69 4.51
N GLU A 148 2.95 11.55 5.52
CA GLU A 148 2.61 11.15 6.89
C GLU A 148 1.26 10.40 6.92
N THR A 149 0.26 10.87 6.17
CA THR A 149 -1.03 10.18 6.07
C THR A 149 -0.91 8.78 5.45
N ALA A 150 -0.08 8.63 4.41
CA ALA A 150 0.20 7.33 3.81
C ALA A 150 0.95 6.39 4.74
N PHE A 151 1.94 6.92 5.44
CA PHE A 151 2.69 6.15 6.44
C PHE A 151 1.79 5.74 7.62
N ASP A 152 0.95 6.63 8.14
CA ASP A 152 0.01 6.35 9.22
C ASP A 152 -0.99 5.26 8.83
N SER A 153 -1.44 5.24 7.57
CA SER A 153 -2.33 4.19 7.06
C SER A 153 -1.64 2.84 6.96
N TRP A 154 -0.36 2.83 6.53
CA TRP A 154 0.48 1.64 6.55
C TRP A 154 0.73 1.12 7.98
N VAL A 155 1.03 2.03 8.92
CA VAL A 155 1.21 1.75 10.35
C VAL A 155 -0.07 1.15 10.95
N PHE A 156 -1.19 1.84 10.75
CA PHE A 156 -2.49 1.45 11.29
C PHE A 156 -2.86 0.03 10.89
N ASN A 157 -2.60 -0.35 9.65
CA ASN A 157 -2.85 -1.70 9.16
C ASN A 157 -2.10 -2.78 9.96
N ILE A 158 -0.80 -2.60 10.22
CA ILE A 158 -0.01 -3.55 11.02
C ILE A 158 -0.56 -3.63 12.44
N THR A 159 -0.79 -2.48 13.07
CA THR A 159 -1.29 -2.41 14.45
C THR A 159 -2.65 -3.09 14.58
N ASN A 160 -3.59 -2.76 13.70
CA ASN A 160 -4.94 -3.32 13.70
C ASN A 160 -4.90 -4.86 13.53
N LEU A 161 -4.11 -5.36 12.57
CA LEU A 161 -4.00 -6.80 12.33
C LEU A 161 -3.28 -7.54 13.47
N SER A 162 -2.30 -6.89 14.12
CA SER A 162 -1.67 -7.43 15.32
C SER A 162 -2.67 -7.59 16.46
N GLN A 163 -3.59 -6.63 16.63
CA GLN A 163 -4.61 -6.68 17.70
C GLN A 163 -5.70 -7.72 17.42
N HIS A 164 -5.97 -8.00 16.14
CA HIS A 164 -7.01 -8.94 15.71
C HIS A 164 -6.51 -10.35 15.34
N GLY A 165 -5.20 -10.60 15.42
CA GLY A 165 -4.61 -11.93 15.18
C GLY A 165 -4.47 -12.32 13.71
N ASP A 166 -4.52 -11.35 12.79
CA ASP A 166 -4.42 -11.57 11.34
C ASP A 166 -3.07 -11.10 10.75
N LEU A 167 -2.12 -10.71 11.61
CA LEU A 167 -0.82 -10.18 11.19
C LEU A 167 -0.04 -11.19 10.34
N ASP A 168 -0.07 -12.48 10.72
CA ASP A 168 0.61 -13.56 9.99
C ASP A 168 0.18 -13.62 8.54
N ARG A 169 -1.12 -13.46 8.27
CA ARG A 169 -1.67 -13.49 6.91
C ARG A 169 -1.15 -12.33 6.06
N LYS A 170 -0.94 -11.16 6.68
CA LYS A 170 -0.45 -9.96 6.00
C LYS A 170 1.06 -10.01 5.76
N LEU A 171 1.82 -10.59 6.69
CA LEU A 171 3.28 -10.64 6.63
C LEU A 171 3.85 -11.91 5.99
N LYS A 172 3.00 -12.87 5.58
CA LYS A 172 3.43 -14.17 5.00
C LYS A 172 4.42 -14.08 3.83
N ASP A 173 4.41 -12.98 3.07
CA ASP A 173 5.27 -12.81 1.89
C ASP A 173 6.65 -12.21 2.26
N PHE A 174 6.84 -11.79 3.52
CA PHE A 174 8.12 -11.31 4.04
C PHE A 174 8.97 -12.45 4.60
N SER A 175 10.26 -12.42 4.34
CA SER A 175 11.23 -13.26 5.05
C SER A 175 11.58 -12.72 6.44
N ASP A 176 12.07 -13.58 7.33
CA ASP A 176 12.56 -13.19 8.66
C ASP A 176 13.61 -12.06 8.61
N LYS A 177 14.48 -12.09 7.58
CA LYS A 177 15.52 -11.07 7.36
C LYS A 177 14.88 -9.73 7.02
N GLN A 178 13.86 -9.72 6.15
CA GLN A 178 13.13 -8.51 5.79
C GLN A 178 12.33 -7.96 6.98
N ILE A 179 11.66 -8.81 7.77
CA ILE A 179 10.99 -8.38 9.01
C ILE A 179 11.99 -7.77 9.99
N HIS A 180 13.16 -8.39 10.16
CA HIS A 180 14.22 -7.82 11.00
C HIS A 180 14.67 -6.45 10.49
N THR A 181 14.84 -6.29 9.18
CA THR A 181 15.18 -5.01 8.56
C THR A 181 14.10 -3.96 8.77
N LEU A 182 12.81 -4.31 8.64
CA LEU A 182 11.71 -3.39 8.97
C LEU A 182 11.81 -2.91 10.41
N ILE A 183 12.05 -3.80 11.37
CA ILE A 183 12.23 -3.44 12.78
C ILE A 183 13.39 -2.45 12.96
N VAL A 184 14.54 -2.69 12.31
CA VAL A 184 15.70 -1.77 12.38
C VAL A 184 15.35 -0.40 11.81
N LEU A 185 14.70 -0.35 10.65
CA LEU A 185 14.33 0.89 9.97
C LEU A 185 13.28 1.68 10.77
N LEU A 186 12.27 1.02 11.32
CA LEU A 186 11.24 1.66 12.16
C LEU A 186 11.85 2.25 13.44
N ASN A 187 12.82 1.56 14.06
CA ASN A 187 13.54 2.10 15.20
C ASN A 187 14.34 3.37 14.84
N GLN A 188 14.84 3.50 13.61
CA GLN A 188 15.54 4.70 13.15
C GLN A 188 14.57 5.86 12.84
N LEU A 189 13.36 5.57 12.35
CA LEU A 189 12.31 6.57 12.10
C LEU A 189 11.62 7.05 13.38
N SER A 190 11.55 6.17 14.39
CA SER A 190 10.91 6.45 15.67
C SER A 190 11.56 7.64 16.37
N ASN A 191 10.73 8.57 16.85
CA ASN A 191 11.17 9.76 17.57
C ASN A 191 10.07 10.24 18.53
N PRO A 192 10.32 11.22 19.42
CA PRO A 192 9.32 11.64 20.41
C PRO A 192 7.99 12.17 19.83
N LYS A 193 7.94 12.54 18.55
CA LYS A 193 6.72 12.98 17.86
C LYS A 193 6.05 11.87 17.05
N ASN A 194 6.75 10.77 16.81
CA ASN A 194 6.28 9.63 16.03
C ASN A 194 6.79 8.35 16.71
N ASP A 195 6.08 7.93 17.77
CA ASP A 195 6.44 6.75 18.54
C ASP A 195 5.95 5.49 17.81
N LEU A 196 6.91 4.74 17.26
CA LEU A 196 6.65 3.49 16.52
C LEU A 196 6.85 2.23 17.37
N SER A 197 6.93 2.38 18.70
CA SER A 197 7.21 1.28 19.62
C SER A 197 6.18 0.15 19.54
N GLU A 198 4.89 0.47 19.40
CA GLU A 198 3.83 -0.52 19.27
C GLU A 198 4.05 -1.45 18.06
N ILE A 199 4.33 -0.88 16.89
CA ILE A 199 4.59 -1.63 15.66
C ILE A 199 5.86 -2.46 15.80
N VAL A 200 6.92 -1.87 16.36
CA VAL A 200 8.19 -2.57 16.60
C VAL A 200 7.97 -3.79 17.49
N VAL A 201 7.14 -3.65 18.53
CA VAL A 201 6.76 -4.78 19.41
C VAL A 201 5.95 -5.82 18.64
N SER A 202 4.94 -5.42 17.87
CA SER A 202 4.14 -6.34 17.05
C SER A 202 4.99 -7.16 16.08
N LEU A 203 5.89 -6.51 15.33
CA LEU A 203 6.79 -7.19 14.40
C LEU A 203 7.82 -8.08 15.12
N THR A 204 8.30 -7.65 16.28
CA THR A 204 9.24 -8.44 17.10
C THR A 204 8.56 -9.71 17.62
N ASN A 205 7.31 -9.60 18.08
CA ASN A 205 6.54 -10.75 18.55
C ASN A 205 6.25 -11.73 17.40
N TYR A 206 5.81 -11.23 16.24
CA TYR A 206 5.60 -12.02 15.04
C TYR A 206 6.86 -12.81 14.62
N ARG A 207 8.03 -12.17 14.66
CA ARG A 207 9.29 -12.83 14.29
C ARG A 207 9.70 -13.94 15.27
N ASN A 208 9.25 -13.88 16.52
CA ASN A 208 9.63 -14.82 17.58
C ASN A 208 8.63 -15.97 17.78
N SER A 209 7.46 -15.92 17.13
CA SER A 209 6.43 -16.97 17.16
C SER A 209 6.70 -18.06 16.12
#